data_AF-A0A6M1N2H5-F1
#
_entry.id   AF-A0A6M1N2H5-F1
#
_cell.length_a   1.000
_cell.length_b   1.000
_cell.length_c   1.000
_cell.angle_alpha   90.00
_cell.angle_beta   90.00
_cell.angle_gamma   90.00
#
_symmetry.space_group_name_H-M   'P 1'
#
loop_
_entity.id
_entity.type
_entity.pdbx_description
1 polymer ?
#
loop_
_entity_poly.entity_id
_entity_poly.type
_entity_poly.pdbx_seq_one_letter_code
_entity_poly.pdbx_strand_id
1 'polypeptide(L)'
;MNIAAAQQKLSDNASSGAPPNANAILELSSINRGLLHARVALVRTTESAPLSAHVAGMMLYNTATTNDVVPGIYYNDGTKWILLTPGFASNISYNPNTYVINYIDINGNPQTINLVQAVKANETQTALAYDGTSHQLTYTGENGTPVVLDLNKGAVTYDAATNILTYTDETGVATPVSLNNTGLTYDVSTAVLSYVNTLGVTQTVDLGDIVEANETMTTLGYNSTTNELTYTGENGTPVVLNLNEGAVTYDAASNVLTYTDEAGVATPVNLNNTDLTYDPATSILSYLNTLGVTQTVDLKDIVQANETLTTLGYNAATNELTYTGENGTPVVLNLNEGAVSYNAV
;
A
#
# COMPACT_ATOMS: atom_id res chain seq x y z
N MET A 1 -74.02 67.72 75.68
CA MET A 1 -73.31 67.77 76.98
C MET A 1 -71.85 68.07 76.69
N ASN A 2 -71.38 69.28 76.95
CA ASN A 2 -69.94 69.55 76.95
C ASN A 2 -69.37 68.94 78.23
N ILE A 3 -68.73 67.79 78.11
CA ILE A 3 -67.93 67.23 79.19
C ILE A 3 -66.68 68.10 79.26
N ALA A 4 -66.47 68.83 80.36
CA ALA A 4 -65.21 69.52 80.58
C ALA A 4 -64.10 68.47 80.68
N ALA A 5 -63.31 68.32 79.63
CA ALA A 5 -62.10 67.51 79.65
C ALA A 5 -60.98 68.36 80.25
N ALA A 6 -60.58 68.06 81.49
CA ALA A 6 -59.41 68.68 82.10
C ALA A 6 -58.15 68.00 81.53
N GLN A 7 -57.36 68.74 80.76
CA GLN A 7 -55.99 68.37 80.40
C GLN A 7 -55.02 69.27 81.17
N GLN A 8 -53.95 68.69 81.72
CA GLN A 8 -52.91 69.43 82.42
C GLN A 8 -51.59 69.33 81.64
N LYS A 9 -51.01 70.47 81.28
CA LYS A 9 -49.62 70.54 80.82
C LYS A 9 -48.76 71.16 81.92
N LEU A 10 -47.73 70.45 82.36
CA LEU A 10 -46.71 70.96 83.25
C LEU A 10 -45.45 71.21 82.42
N SER A 11 -45.04 72.47 82.36
CA SER A 11 -43.87 72.90 81.58
C SER A 11 -43.00 73.84 82.40
N ASP A 12 -41.69 73.75 82.20
CA ASP A 12 -40.71 74.72 82.71
C ASP A 12 -40.48 75.89 81.72
N ASN A 13 -41.32 75.99 80.68
CA ASN A 13 -41.26 76.99 79.62
C ASN A 13 -39.96 76.95 78.78
N ALA A 14 -39.19 75.86 78.86
CA ALA A 14 -37.97 75.68 78.08
C ALA A 14 -38.23 75.21 76.63
N SER A 15 -39.47 74.83 76.30
CA SER A 15 -39.95 74.65 74.93
C SER A 15 -41.18 75.54 74.70
N SER A 16 -41.16 76.35 73.64
CA SER A 16 -42.16 77.40 73.42
C SER A 16 -43.48 76.86 72.83
N GLY A 17 -44.60 77.31 73.40
CA GLY A 17 -45.86 77.60 72.68
C GLY A 17 -46.70 76.46 72.06
N ALA A 18 -46.27 75.20 72.09
CA ALA A 18 -47.09 74.11 71.53
C ALA A 18 -48.32 73.82 72.40
N PRO A 19 -49.54 73.70 71.83
CA PRO A 19 -50.73 73.30 72.57
C PRO A 19 -50.52 71.91 73.21
N PRO A 20 -51.19 71.61 74.34
CA PRO A 20 -51.13 70.27 74.93
C PRO A 20 -51.50 69.19 73.91
N ASN A 21 -50.84 68.04 73.99
CA ASN A 21 -51.14 66.89 73.16
C ASN A 21 -52.61 66.48 73.37
N ALA A 22 -53.39 66.50 72.30
CA ALA A 22 -54.84 66.25 72.36
C ALA A 22 -55.21 64.88 72.95
N ASN A 23 -54.27 63.92 72.95
CA ASN A 23 -54.46 62.57 73.48
C ASN A 23 -53.89 62.38 74.89
N ALA A 24 -53.36 63.42 75.53
CA ALA A 24 -52.79 63.35 76.87
C ALA A 24 -53.66 64.08 77.90
N ILE A 25 -54.00 63.41 79.01
CA ILE A 25 -54.60 64.07 80.18
C ILE A 25 -53.55 64.82 81.01
N LEU A 26 -52.29 64.34 80.97
CA LEU A 26 -51.11 64.96 81.57
C LEU A 26 -49.97 64.98 80.56
N GLU A 27 -49.43 66.16 80.25
CA GLU A 27 -48.21 66.35 79.47
C GLU A 27 -47.11 66.97 80.33
N LEU A 28 -45.92 66.36 80.33
CA LEU A 28 -44.70 66.91 80.94
C LEU A 28 -43.78 67.40 79.82
N SER A 29 -43.60 68.72 79.73
CA SER A 29 -42.87 69.35 78.62
C SER A 29 -41.65 70.12 79.15
N SER A 30 -40.47 69.54 78.96
CA SER A 30 -39.17 70.14 79.28
C SER A 30 -38.11 69.60 78.32
N ILE A 31 -37.11 70.42 78.00
CA ILE A 31 -35.92 70.00 77.22
C ILE A 31 -34.74 69.60 78.13
N ASN A 32 -34.80 69.94 79.42
CA ASN A 32 -33.67 69.82 80.35
C ASN A 32 -34.04 69.10 81.67
N ARG A 33 -35.30 68.66 81.82
CA ARG A 33 -35.81 67.92 83.00
C ARG A 33 -36.60 66.70 82.53
N GLY A 34 -36.55 65.63 83.32
CA GLY A 34 -37.32 64.41 83.09
C GLY A 34 -38.38 64.16 84.16
N LEU A 35 -39.15 63.09 84.00
CA LEU A 35 -40.03 62.56 85.03
C LEU A 35 -39.24 61.68 86.01
N LEU A 36 -39.16 62.10 87.27
CA LEU A 36 -38.70 61.22 88.35
C LEU A 36 -39.90 60.44 88.88
N HIS A 37 -39.99 59.16 88.54
CA HIS A 37 -41.02 58.25 89.04
C HIS A 37 -40.94 58.07 90.56
N ALA A 38 -42.07 57.68 91.18
CA ALA A 38 -42.10 57.28 92.58
C ALA A 38 -41.12 56.12 92.82
N ARG A 39 -40.30 56.24 93.87
CA ARG A 39 -39.31 55.22 94.25
C ARG A 39 -39.95 54.26 95.23
N VAL A 40 -40.05 53.00 94.84
CA VAL A 40 -40.74 51.97 95.62
C VAL A 40 -39.83 50.74 95.70
N ALA A 41 -39.66 50.15 96.88
CA ALA A 41 -38.93 48.90 97.04
C ALA A 41 -39.88 47.73 96.77
N LEU A 42 -39.89 47.20 95.54
CA LEU A 42 -40.71 46.03 95.18
C LEU A 42 -40.15 44.75 95.82
N VAL A 43 -41.03 43.77 96.06
CA VAL A 43 -40.65 42.48 96.65
C VAL A 43 -40.33 41.43 95.58
N ARG A 44 -41.23 41.25 94.61
CA ARG A 44 -41.09 40.37 93.42
C ARG A 44 -42.05 40.82 92.33
N THR A 45 -41.86 40.38 91.09
CA THR A 45 -42.70 40.86 89.97
C THR A 45 -44.17 40.45 90.07
N THR A 46 -44.46 39.28 90.63
CA THR A 46 -45.82 38.72 90.76
C THR A 46 -46.57 39.16 92.01
N GLU A 47 -46.01 40.09 92.79
CA GLU A 47 -46.59 40.58 94.02
C GLU A 47 -46.83 42.09 93.93
N SER A 48 -48.02 42.54 94.36
CA SER A 48 -48.34 43.97 94.32
C SER A 48 -47.59 44.76 95.38
N ALA A 49 -47.10 44.08 96.43
CA ALA A 49 -46.42 44.68 97.56
C ALA A 49 -45.23 45.56 97.11
N PRO A 50 -45.07 46.74 97.72
CA PRO A 50 -45.75 47.25 98.92
C PRO A 50 -47.11 47.92 98.63
N LEU A 51 -47.61 47.90 97.39
CA LEU A 51 -48.94 48.38 97.06
C LEU A 51 -49.99 47.30 97.34
N SER A 52 -51.22 47.74 97.60
CA SER A 52 -52.33 46.85 97.98
C SER A 52 -52.90 46.02 96.82
N ALA A 53 -52.64 46.39 95.56
CA ALA A 53 -53.08 45.66 94.38
C ALA A 53 -52.22 46.01 93.13
N HIS A 54 -52.22 45.12 92.14
CA HIS A 54 -51.72 45.43 90.80
C HIS A 54 -52.72 46.36 90.08
N VAL A 55 -52.21 47.42 89.43
CA VAL A 55 -53.03 48.38 88.68
C VAL A 55 -52.42 48.56 87.29
N ALA A 56 -53.12 48.11 86.25
CA ALA A 56 -52.62 48.17 84.88
C ALA A 56 -52.24 49.60 84.46
N GLY A 57 -51.09 49.74 83.82
CA GLY A 57 -50.54 51.02 83.34
C GLY A 57 -49.80 51.83 84.41
N MET A 58 -49.79 51.41 85.68
CA MET A 58 -49.01 52.09 86.73
C MET A 58 -47.51 51.94 86.48
N MET A 59 -46.77 53.04 86.59
CA MET A 59 -45.31 53.06 86.42
C MET A 59 -44.60 53.59 87.67
N LEU A 60 -43.49 52.96 88.04
CA LEU A 60 -42.65 53.38 89.16
C LEU A 60 -41.17 53.03 88.93
N TYR A 61 -40.29 53.55 89.77
CA TYR A 61 -38.89 53.12 89.82
C TYR A 61 -38.68 52.18 91.01
N ASN A 62 -38.36 50.92 90.75
CA ASN A 62 -37.98 49.97 91.78
C ASN A 62 -36.60 50.32 92.36
N THR A 63 -36.44 50.28 93.67
CA THR A 63 -35.15 50.49 94.35
C THR A 63 -34.55 49.21 94.95
N ALA A 64 -35.29 48.12 95.01
CA ALA A 64 -34.85 46.87 95.62
C ALA A 64 -34.08 45.98 94.64
N THR A 65 -33.13 45.21 95.16
CA THR A 65 -32.52 44.06 94.48
C THR A 65 -32.93 42.80 95.25
N THR A 66 -34.19 42.41 95.11
CA THR A 66 -34.81 41.36 95.93
C THR A 66 -35.59 40.41 95.03
N ASN A 67 -35.42 39.10 95.22
CA ASN A 67 -35.98 38.07 94.34
C ASN A 67 -35.63 38.34 92.86
N ASP A 68 -36.65 38.51 92.02
CA ASP A 68 -36.56 38.74 90.58
C ASP A 68 -36.61 40.22 90.18
N VAL A 69 -36.72 41.15 91.15
CA VAL A 69 -36.69 42.58 90.88
C VAL A 69 -35.29 43.16 91.07
N VAL A 70 -34.90 44.00 90.13
CA VAL A 70 -33.68 44.82 90.15
C VAL A 70 -34.04 46.30 90.05
N PRO A 71 -33.18 47.24 90.51
CA PRO A 71 -33.45 48.66 90.37
C PRO A 71 -33.69 49.06 88.91
N GLY A 72 -34.79 49.77 88.63
CA GLY A 72 -35.20 50.12 87.27
C GLY A 72 -36.64 50.60 87.18
N ILE A 73 -37.07 51.03 85.99
CA ILE A 73 -38.46 51.45 85.76
C ILE A 73 -39.31 50.22 85.49
N TYR A 74 -40.42 50.06 86.22
CA TYR A 74 -41.40 49.00 86.00
C TYR A 74 -42.73 49.61 85.61
N TYR A 75 -43.46 48.96 84.69
CA TYR A 75 -44.89 49.16 84.55
C TYR A 75 -45.64 47.94 85.05
N ASN A 76 -46.86 48.14 85.52
CA ASN A 76 -47.74 47.07 85.97
C ASN A 76 -48.71 46.71 84.84
N ASP A 77 -48.84 45.43 84.50
CA ASP A 77 -49.76 44.98 83.44
C ASP A 77 -51.19 44.70 83.93
N GLY A 78 -51.45 44.92 85.23
CA GLY A 78 -52.68 44.57 85.92
C GLY A 78 -52.59 43.28 86.73
N THR A 79 -51.53 42.49 86.53
CA THR A 79 -51.30 41.21 87.21
C THR A 79 -49.89 41.04 87.76
N LYS A 80 -48.90 41.74 87.20
CA LYS A 80 -47.49 41.72 87.61
C LYS A 80 -46.75 43.00 87.22
N TRP A 81 -45.56 43.17 87.78
CA TRP A 81 -44.60 44.20 87.41
C TRP A 81 -43.71 43.71 86.26
N ILE A 82 -43.57 44.52 85.21
CA ILE A 82 -42.71 44.29 84.06
C ILE A 82 -41.61 45.34 84.06
N LEU A 83 -40.36 44.89 84.13
CA LEU A 83 -39.19 45.76 83.99
C LEU A 83 -39.14 46.30 82.55
N LEU A 84 -39.07 47.62 82.38
CA LEU A 84 -38.75 48.22 81.10
C LEU A 84 -37.24 48.15 80.92
N THR A 85 -36.76 47.04 80.38
CA THR A 85 -35.42 46.99 79.80
C THR A 85 -35.47 47.54 78.38
N PRO A 86 -34.44 48.27 77.92
CA PRO A 86 -34.19 48.42 76.50
C PRO A 86 -33.83 47.04 75.94
N GLY A 87 -34.85 46.26 75.57
CA GLY A 87 -34.71 44.97 74.92
C GLY A 87 -34.32 45.18 73.46
N PHE A 88 -33.04 44.97 73.15
CA PHE A 88 -32.55 44.88 71.78
C PHE A 88 -33.18 43.68 71.08
N ALA A 89 -34.06 43.92 70.11
CA ALA A 89 -34.19 43.02 68.98
C ALA A 89 -33.05 43.34 67.98
N SER A 90 -31.79 42.98 68.29
CA SER A 90 -30.65 43.23 67.38
C SER A 90 -29.33 42.59 67.80
N ASN A 91 -29.08 41.34 67.40
CA ASN A 91 -27.74 40.74 67.59
C ASN A 91 -27.27 39.84 66.45
N ILE A 92 -27.68 40.12 65.21
CA ILE A 92 -26.96 39.57 64.06
C ILE A 92 -25.65 40.35 63.91
N SER A 93 -24.51 39.67 64.03
CA SER A 93 -23.18 40.20 63.80
C SER A 93 -22.46 39.39 62.73
N TYR A 94 -21.73 40.04 61.84
CA TYR A 94 -20.91 39.39 60.80
C TYR A 94 -19.45 39.83 60.94
N ASN A 95 -18.53 38.87 61.00
CA ASN A 95 -17.09 39.13 61.00
C ASN A 95 -16.52 38.84 59.60
N PRO A 96 -16.07 39.85 58.83
CA PRO A 96 -15.58 39.64 57.47
C PRO A 96 -14.21 38.95 57.39
N ASN A 97 -13.43 38.92 58.49
CA ASN A 97 -12.13 38.23 58.51
C ASN A 97 -12.29 36.72 58.75
N THR A 98 -13.34 36.32 59.49
CA THR A 98 -13.62 34.92 59.81
C THR A 98 -14.81 34.35 59.03
N TYR A 99 -15.56 35.20 58.32
CA TYR A 99 -16.78 34.88 57.59
C TYR A 99 -17.86 34.21 58.46
N VAL A 100 -17.95 34.61 59.73
CA VAL A 100 -18.89 34.05 60.70
C VAL A 100 -20.04 35.02 60.95
N ILE A 101 -21.26 34.51 60.91
CA ILE A 101 -22.48 35.20 61.36
C ILE A 101 -22.84 34.65 62.75
N ASN A 102 -22.99 35.52 63.75
CA ASN A 102 -23.56 35.16 65.05
C ASN A 102 -24.90 35.86 65.24
N TYR A 103 -25.89 35.17 65.77
CA TYR A 103 -27.20 35.73 66.12
C TYR A 103 -27.79 35.03 67.34
N ILE A 104 -28.79 35.63 67.98
CA ILE A 104 -29.59 34.94 68.99
C ILE A 104 -30.92 34.51 68.35
N ASP A 105 -31.29 33.24 68.52
CA ASP A 105 -32.53 32.70 67.98
C ASP A 105 -33.78 33.19 68.77
N ILE A 106 -34.96 32.77 68.30
CA ILE A 106 -36.26 33.13 68.90
C ILE A 106 -36.42 32.66 70.35
N ASN A 107 -35.61 31.69 70.79
CA ASN A 107 -35.62 31.13 72.14
C ASN A 107 -34.54 31.76 73.04
N GLY A 108 -33.77 32.72 72.52
CA GLY A 108 -32.70 33.38 73.28
C GLY A 108 -31.35 32.66 73.22
N ASN A 109 -31.18 31.63 72.39
CA ASN A 109 -29.91 30.90 72.30
C ASN A 109 -28.95 31.51 71.26
N PRO A 110 -27.64 31.59 71.56
CA PRO A 110 -26.65 31.95 70.56
C PRO A 110 -26.53 30.90 69.46
N GLN A 111 -26.52 31.38 68.23
CA GLN A 111 -26.34 30.61 67.01
C GLN A 111 -25.16 31.18 66.23
N THR A 112 -24.38 30.27 65.63
CA THR A 112 -23.20 30.62 64.84
C THR A 112 -23.27 29.91 63.50
N ILE A 113 -23.15 30.67 62.41
CA ILE A 113 -23.05 30.18 61.04
C ILE A 113 -21.66 30.53 60.50
N ASN A 114 -20.85 29.51 60.20
CA ASN A 114 -19.58 29.69 59.51
C ASN A 114 -19.78 29.53 58.00
N LEU A 115 -19.70 30.64 57.26
CA LEU A 115 -19.98 30.63 55.82
C LEU A 115 -18.95 29.83 55.03
N VAL A 116 -17.68 29.78 55.46
CA VAL A 116 -16.65 28.96 54.78
C VAL A 116 -17.00 27.48 54.88
N GLN A 117 -17.40 27.02 56.06
CA GLN A 117 -17.81 25.63 56.24
C GLN A 117 -19.11 25.33 55.50
N ALA A 118 -20.09 26.23 55.55
CA ALA A 118 -21.35 26.07 54.83
C ALA A 118 -21.12 25.99 53.31
N VAL A 119 -20.24 26.82 52.75
CA VAL A 119 -19.87 26.77 51.33
C VAL A 119 -19.14 25.47 51.02
N LYS A 120 -18.07 25.12 51.75
CA LYS A 120 -17.33 23.86 51.52
C LYS A 120 -18.19 22.61 51.61
N ALA A 121 -19.19 22.59 52.50
CA ALA A 121 -20.11 21.47 52.62
C ALA A 121 -21.07 21.33 51.42
N ASN A 122 -21.22 22.37 50.60
CA ASN A 122 -22.10 22.42 49.43
C ASN A 122 -21.34 22.65 48.12
N GLU A 123 -20.02 22.79 48.17
CA GLU A 123 -19.19 22.89 46.97
C GLU A 123 -19.12 21.53 46.27
N THR A 124 -19.31 21.54 44.96
CA THR A 124 -19.19 20.36 44.12
C THR A 124 -17.71 20.00 43.98
N GLN A 125 -17.27 18.93 44.63
CA GLN A 125 -15.89 18.46 44.51
C GLN A 125 -15.73 17.65 43.22
N THR A 126 -15.11 18.24 42.20
CA THR A 126 -14.71 17.54 40.98
C THR A 126 -13.20 17.61 40.82
N ALA A 127 -12.54 16.47 40.80
CA ALA A 127 -11.10 16.37 40.56
C ALA A 127 -10.79 15.36 39.46
N LEU A 128 -9.79 15.67 38.65
CA LEU A 128 -9.22 14.77 37.65
C LEU A 128 -7.71 14.70 37.87
N ALA A 129 -7.19 13.50 38.09
CA ALA A 129 -5.78 13.27 38.32
C ALA A 129 -5.24 12.21 37.37
N TYR A 130 -4.02 12.42 36.87
CA TYR A 130 -3.30 11.45 36.03
C TYR A 130 -2.06 10.96 36.79
N ASP A 131 -1.92 9.64 36.92
CA ASP A 131 -0.70 9.00 37.41
C ASP A 131 0.12 8.52 36.22
N GLY A 132 1.24 9.20 35.95
CA GLY A 132 2.13 8.88 34.84
C GLY A 132 2.93 7.58 35.01
N THR A 133 3.00 7.02 36.22
CA THR A 133 3.72 5.75 36.48
C THR A 133 2.81 4.57 36.18
N SER A 134 1.55 4.64 36.61
CA SER A 134 0.56 3.59 36.37
C SER A 134 -0.32 3.83 35.15
N HIS A 135 -0.17 4.95 34.44
CA HIS A 135 -0.99 5.38 33.31
C HIS A 135 -2.50 5.33 33.61
N GLN A 136 -2.91 5.73 34.82
CA GLN A 136 -4.31 5.75 35.24
C GLN A 136 -4.84 7.18 35.32
N LEU A 137 -6.08 7.37 34.86
CA LEU A 137 -6.86 8.58 35.05
C LEU A 137 -7.88 8.36 36.15
N THR A 138 -7.81 9.14 37.23
CA THR A 138 -8.74 9.06 38.35
C THR A 138 -9.64 10.29 38.34
N TYR A 139 -10.94 10.05 38.13
CA TYR A 139 -11.98 11.05 38.26
C TYR A 139 -12.69 10.88 39.60
N THR A 140 -12.68 11.91 40.44
CA THR A 140 -13.47 11.94 41.67
C THR A 140 -14.57 12.97 41.52
N GLY A 141 -15.82 12.49 41.42
CA GLY A 141 -17.01 13.33 41.35
C GLY A 141 -17.56 13.70 42.72
N GLU A 142 -18.72 14.34 42.73
CA GLU A 142 -19.38 14.89 43.94
C GLU A 142 -19.77 13.82 44.97
N ASN A 143 -19.92 12.57 44.55
CA ASN A 143 -20.19 11.44 45.44
C ASN A 143 -18.95 10.98 46.24
N GLY A 144 -17.79 11.62 46.03
CA GLY A 144 -16.53 11.32 46.69
C GLY A 144 -15.91 9.96 46.32
N THR A 145 -16.54 9.20 45.42
CA THR A 145 -16.07 7.87 45.02
C THR A 145 -15.23 8.00 43.75
N PRO A 146 -13.93 7.68 43.78
CA PRO A 146 -13.09 7.76 42.61
C PRO A 146 -13.47 6.71 41.56
N VAL A 147 -13.60 7.14 40.31
CA VAL A 147 -13.65 6.29 39.12
C VAL A 147 -12.25 6.26 38.52
N VAL A 148 -11.68 5.07 38.39
CA VAL A 148 -10.34 4.88 37.85
C VAL A 148 -10.44 4.29 36.45
N LEU A 149 -9.85 4.98 35.49
CA LEU A 149 -9.71 4.54 34.11
C LEU A 149 -8.26 4.17 33.85
N ASP A 150 -8.00 2.87 33.67
CA ASP A 150 -6.67 2.35 33.37
C ASP A 150 -6.41 2.41 31.86
N LEU A 151 -5.45 3.23 31.45
CA LEU A 151 -5.12 3.45 30.05
C LEU A 151 -4.18 2.36 29.49
N ASN A 152 -3.73 1.42 30.33
CA ASN A 152 -3.01 0.23 29.86
C ASN A 152 -3.96 -0.91 29.51
N LYS A 153 -5.26 -0.77 29.79
CA LYS A 153 -6.22 -1.80 29.45
C LYS A 153 -6.51 -1.80 27.95
N GLY A 154 -6.61 -3.02 27.44
CA GLY A 154 -6.65 -3.32 26.03
C GLY A 154 -5.27 -3.64 25.48
N ALA A 155 -5.19 -4.58 24.56
CA ALA A 155 -3.92 -5.06 24.00
C ALA A 155 -4.09 -5.39 22.52
N VAL A 156 -3.04 -5.16 21.73
CA VAL A 156 -2.96 -5.65 20.35
C VAL A 156 -1.85 -6.67 20.29
N THR A 157 -2.19 -7.87 19.84
CA THR A 157 -1.22 -8.95 19.61
C THR A 157 -1.23 -9.37 18.15
N TYR A 158 -0.10 -9.86 17.67
CA TYR A 158 0.04 -10.38 16.31
C TYR A 158 0.51 -11.82 16.38
N ASP A 159 -0.24 -12.73 15.74
CA ASP A 159 0.16 -14.11 15.53
C ASP A 159 0.72 -14.25 14.12
N ALA A 160 2.03 -14.51 14.02
CA ALA A 160 2.72 -14.66 12.74
C ALA A 160 2.40 -15.98 12.02
N ALA A 161 1.98 -17.02 12.74
CA ALA A 161 1.63 -18.31 12.15
C ALA A 161 0.24 -18.25 11.48
N THR A 162 -0.70 -17.53 12.09
CA THR A 162 -2.05 -17.34 11.53
C THR A 162 -2.23 -16.03 10.77
N ASN A 163 -1.26 -15.11 10.83
CA ASN A 163 -1.33 -13.75 10.29
C ASN A 163 -2.58 -12.97 10.77
N ILE A 164 -2.88 -13.07 12.07
CA ILE A 164 -4.05 -12.42 12.68
C ILE A 164 -3.57 -11.38 13.68
N LEU A 165 -4.14 -10.17 13.57
CA LEU A 165 -4.05 -9.16 14.60
C LEU A 165 -5.22 -9.35 15.56
N THR A 166 -4.97 -9.46 16.86
CA THR A 166 -6.03 -9.60 17.87
C THR A 166 -6.06 -8.38 18.76
N TYR A 167 -7.12 -7.59 18.68
CA TYR A 167 -7.41 -6.51 19.62
C TYR A 167 -8.20 -7.08 20.80
N THR A 168 -7.69 -6.93 22.01
CA THR A 168 -8.41 -7.25 23.24
C THR A 168 -8.87 -5.95 23.86
N ASP A 169 -10.15 -5.82 24.21
CA ASP A 169 -10.72 -4.62 24.83
C ASP A 169 -10.45 -4.54 26.34
N GLU A 170 -10.95 -3.49 27.00
CA GLU A 170 -10.79 -3.26 28.44
C GLU A 170 -11.53 -4.28 29.34
N THR A 171 -12.48 -5.02 28.76
CA THR A 171 -13.22 -6.10 29.42
C THR A 171 -12.56 -7.47 29.21
N GLY A 172 -11.52 -7.54 28.37
CA GLY A 172 -10.80 -8.76 28.04
C GLY A 172 -11.35 -9.50 26.82
N VAL A 173 -12.26 -8.90 26.05
CA VAL A 173 -12.84 -9.53 24.85
C VAL A 173 -11.89 -9.36 23.67
N ALA A 174 -11.46 -10.49 23.12
CA ALA A 174 -10.59 -10.54 21.95
C ALA A 174 -11.40 -10.49 20.64
N THR A 175 -11.07 -9.52 19.79
CA THR A 175 -11.60 -9.35 18.44
C THR A 175 -10.49 -9.63 17.43
N PRO A 176 -10.57 -10.76 16.70
CA PRO A 176 -9.60 -11.09 15.66
C PRO A 176 -9.84 -10.26 14.40
N VAL A 177 -8.75 -9.76 13.83
CA VAL A 177 -8.68 -9.06 12.55
C VAL A 177 -7.74 -9.85 11.66
N SER A 178 -8.30 -10.63 10.75
CA SER A 178 -7.52 -11.38 9.78
C SER A 178 -6.81 -10.42 8.83
N LEU A 179 -5.48 -10.51 8.76
CA LEU A 179 -4.71 -9.76 7.78
C LEU A 179 -4.61 -10.61 6.50
N ASN A 180 -4.74 -9.96 5.35
CA ASN A 180 -4.57 -10.64 4.07
C ASN A 180 -3.15 -11.20 3.98
N ASN A 181 -3.04 -12.52 3.84
CA ASN A 181 -1.77 -13.18 3.62
C ASN A 181 -1.57 -13.27 2.11
N THR A 182 -0.74 -12.44 1.50
CA THR A 182 -0.41 -12.55 0.06
C THR A 182 0.61 -13.67 -0.17
N GLY A 183 0.31 -14.88 0.30
CA GLY A 183 1.14 -16.05 0.11
C GLY A 183 1.09 -16.47 -1.36
N LEU A 184 2.24 -16.48 -2.03
CA LEU A 184 2.44 -16.97 -3.39
C LEU A 184 3.21 -18.30 -3.31
N THR A 185 2.65 -19.36 -3.87
CA THR A 185 3.29 -20.68 -3.92
C THR A 185 3.24 -21.23 -5.34
N TYR A 186 4.23 -22.04 -5.71
CA TYR A 186 4.28 -22.73 -6.99
C TYR A 186 4.50 -24.22 -6.76
N ASP A 187 3.61 -25.05 -7.28
CA ASP A 187 3.75 -26.50 -7.26
C ASP A 187 4.44 -26.96 -8.55
N VAL A 188 5.68 -27.41 -8.42
CA VAL A 188 6.49 -27.89 -9.55
C VAL A 188 5.94 -29.16 -10.20
N SER A 189 5.15 -29.96 -9.47
CA SER A 189 4.61 -31.23 -9.96
C SER A 189 3.33 -31.04 -10.77
N THR A 190 2.53 -30.03 -10.41
CA THR A 190 1.29 -29.70 -11.13
C THR A 190 1.42 -28.46 -12.01
N ALA A 191 2.56 -27.77 -12.00
CA ALA A 191 2.79 -26.49 -12.69
C ALA A 191 1.79 -25.37 -12.31
N VAL A 192 1.16 -25.45 -11.14
CA VAL A 192 0.15 -24.48 -10.69
C VAL A 192 0.79 -23.44 -9.78
N LEU A 193 0.61 -22.16 -10.14
CA LEU A 193 0.87 -21.02 -9.26
C LEU A 193 -0.39 -20.71 -8.44
N SER A 194 -0.28 -20.71 -7.11
CA SER A 194 -1.36 -20.37 -6.20
C SER A 194 -1.06 -19.06 -5.46
N TYR A 195 -2.05 -18.18 -5.36
CA TYR A 195 -1.94 -16.97 -4.55
C TYR A 195 -3.23 -16.68 -3.81
N VAL A 196 -3.16 -16.03 -2.65
CA VAL A 196 -4.34 -15.60 -1.89
C VAL A 196 -4.66 -14.14 -2.22
N ASN A 197 -5.89 -13.86 -2.62
CA ASN A 197 -6.33 -12.52 -2.97
C ASN A 197 -6.63 -11.63 -1.73
N THR A 198 -7.01 -10.38 -1.96
CA THR A 198 -7.32 -9.39 -0.91
C THR A 198 -8.58 -9.71 -0.09
N LEU A 199 -9.30 -10.79 -0.39
CA LEU A 199 -10.43 -11.30 0.35
C LEU A 199 -10.11 -12.61 1.08
N GLY A 200 -8.84 -13.04 1.08
CA GLY A 200 -8.40 -14.29 1.71
C GLY A 200 -8.74 -15.55 0.91
N VAL A 201 -9.15 -15.42 -0.36
CA VAL A 201 -9.50 -16.58 -1.22
C VAL A 201 -8.29 -17.00 -2.06
N THR A 202 -7.98 -18.29 -2.04
CA THR A 202 -6.95 -18.89 -2.90
C THR A 202 -7.38 -18.90 -4.36
N GLN A 203 -6.53 -18.35 -5.21
CA GLN A 203 -6.63 -18.34 -6.66
C GLN A 203 -5.50 -19.17 -7.24
N THR A 204 -5.76 -19.84 -8.37
CA THR A 204 -4.80 -20.70 -9.05
C THR A 204 -4.63 -20.26 -10.50
N VAL A 205 -3.40 -20.34 -10.99
CA VAL A 205 -3.04 -20.15 -12.39
C VAL A 205 -2.24 -21.37 -12.82
N ASP A 206 -2.77 -22.14 -13.76
CA ASP A 206 -2.04 -23.26 -14.35
C ASP A 206 -1.05 -22.72 -15.37
N LEU A 207 0.24 -22.75 -15.02
CA LEU A 207 1.29 -22.29 -15.93
C LEU A 207 1.62 -23.35 -16.98
N GLY A 208 1.30 -24.62 -16.73
CA GLY A 208 1.45 -25.71 -17.70
C GLY A 208 0.55 -25.49 -18.91
N ASP A 209 -0.75 -25.26 -18.66
CA ASP A 209 -1.72 -24.95 -19.72
C ASP A 209 -1.33 -23.70 -20.53
N ILE A 210 -0.84 -22.66 -19.85
CA ILE A 210 -0.39 -21.42 -20.52
C ILE A 210 0.83 -21.70 -21.39
N VAL A 211 1.79 -22.48 -20.90
CA VAL A 211 2.98 -22.84 -21.66
C VAL A 211 2.60 -23.70 -22.85
N GLU A 212 1.80 -24.76 -22.68
CA GLU A 212 1.34 -25.62 -23.77
C GLU A 212 0.56 -24.84 -24.85
N ALA A 213 -0.27 -23.88 -24.45
CA ALA A 213 -1.02 -23.04 -25.39
C ALA A 213 -0.14 -22.05 -26.19
N ASN A 214 1.06 -21.74 -25.71
CA ASN A 214 1.97 -20.75 -26.32
C ASN A 214 3.29 -21.35 -26.82
N GLU A 215 3.57 -22.62 -26.53
CA GLU A 215 4.72 -23.33 -27.07
C GLU A 215 4.57 -23.51 -28.57
N THR A 216 5.65 -23.20 -29.29
CA THR A 216 5.65 -23.30 -30.74
C THR A 216 6.27 -24.62 -31.17
N MET A 217 5.46 -25.47 -31.79
CA MET A 217 5.93 -26.77 -32.30
C MET A 217 6.76 -26.57 -33.56
N THR A 218 8.07 -26.84 -33.49
CA THR A 218 8.96 -26.92 -34.65
C THR A 218 9.53 -28.33 -34.75
N THR A 219 9.28 -29.02 -35.87
CA THR A 219 9.78 -30.37 -36.10
C THR A 219 10.58 -30.45 -37.40
N LEU A 220 11.69 -31.19 -37.38
CA LEU A 220 12.47 -31.53 -38.56
C LEU A 220 12.62 -33.06 -38.63
N GLY A 221 12.04 -33.68 -39.67
CA GLY A 221 12.08 -35.12 -39.88
C GLY A 221 12.79 -35.49 -41.18
N TYR A 222 13.61 -36.54 -41.14
CA TYR A 222 14.22 -37.14 -42.33
C TYR A 222 13.56 -38.49 -42.62
N ASN A 223 13.03 -38.66 -43.82
CA ASN A 223 12.53 -39.94 -44.30
C ASN A 223 13.59 -40.59 -45.18
N SER A 224 14.27 -41.62 -44.66
CA SER A 224 15.33 -42.33 -45.39
C SER A 224 14.82 -43.19 -46.54
N THR A 225 13.52 -43.52 -46.57
CA THR A 225 12.92 -44.33 -47.65
C THR A 225 12.61 -43.48 -48.87
N THR A 226 12.09 -42.27 -48.66
CA THR A 226 11.81 -41.31 -49.75
C THR A 226 12.95 -40.32 -49.97
N ASN A 227 13.95 -40.30 -49.08
CA ASN A 227 15.06 -39.34 -49.07
C ASN A 227 14.56 -37.88 -49.05
N GLU A 228 13.58 -37.60 -48.20
CA GLU A 228 12.95 -36.27 -48.05
C GLU A 228 13.22 -35.70 -46.67
N LEU A 229 13.38 -34.38 -46.60
CA LEU A 229 13.41 -33.61 -45.37
C LEU A 229 12.06 -32.89 -45.19
N THR A 230 11.37 -33.12 -44.08
CA THR A 230 10.11 -32.44 -43.76
C THR A 230 10.33 -31.50 -42.59
N TYR A 231 10.13 -30.21 -42.81
CA TYR A 231 10.12 -29.17 -41.78
C TYR A 231 8.68 -28.73 -41.53
N THR A 232 8.22 -28.80 -40.28
CA THR A 232 6.92 -28.23 -39.89
C THR A 232 7.19 -27.09 -38.92
N GLY A 233 6.88 -25.87 -39.36
CA GLY A 233 6.98 -24.67 -38.53
C GLY A 233 5.71 -24.43 -37.71
N GLU A 234 5.70 -23.29 -37.01
CA GLU A 234 4.63 -22.91 -36.07
C GLU A 234 3.25 -22.71 -36.73
N ASN A 235 3.24 -22.51 -38.06
CA ASN A 235 2.01 -22.42 -38.85
C ASN A 235 1.35 -23.79 -39.12
N GLY A 236 1.94 -24.88 -38.61
CA GLY A 236 1.44 -26.26 -38.72
C GLY A 236 1.47 -26.85 -40.13
N THR A 237 1.97 -26.11 -41.13
CA THR A 237 2.02 -26.57 -42.52
C THR A 237 3.39 -27.15 -42.84
N PRO A 238 3.51 -28.46 -43.16
CA PRO A 238 4.79 -29.06 -43.48
C PRO A 238 5.34 -28.54 -44.81
N VAL A 239 6.62 -28.22 -44.82
CA VAL A 239 7.43 -27.96 -46.02
C VAL A 239 8.28 -29.21 -46.27
N VAL A 240 8.13 -29.82 -47.44
CA VAL A 240 8.87 -31.00 -47.85
C VAL A 240 9.95 -30.60 -48.85
N LEU A 241 11.19 -30.96 -48.57
CA LEU A 241 12.33 -30.82 -49.47
C LEU A 241 12.75 -32.22 -49.93
N ASN A 242 12.56 -32.50 -51.21
CA ASN A 242 12.96 -33.77 -51.81
C ASN A 242 14.43 -33.73 -52.20
N LEU A 243 15.26 -34.57 -51.57
CA LEU A 243 16.70 -34.59 -51.82
C LEU A 243 17.07 -35.42 -53.06
N ASN A 244 16.07 -35.96 -53.78
CA ASN A 244 16.26 -36.60 -55.08
C ASN A 244 15.97 -35.66 -56.26
N GLU A 245 15.57 -34.41 -56.02
CA GLU A 245 15.34 -33.45 -57.09
C GLU A 245 16.65 -33.04 -57.76
N GLY A 246 16.60 -32.93 -59.08
CA GLY A 246 17.75 -32.77 -59.96
C GLY A 246 18.06 -34.04 -60.77
N ALA A 247 18.39 -33.90 -62.05
CA ALA A 247 18.70 -35.04 -62.93
C ALA A 247 19.89 -34.75 -63.83
N VAL A 248 20.74 -35.75 -64.06
CA VAL A 248 21.82 -35.68 -65.04
C VAL A 248 21.52 -36.65 -66.17
N THR A 249 21.48 -36.14 -67.40
CA THR A 249 21.30 -36.95 -68.61
C THR A 249 22.48 -36.78 -69.56
N TYR A 250 22.75 -37.80 -70.38
CA TYR A 250 23.79 -37.77 -71.40
C TYR A 250 23.17 -38.05 -72.76
N ASP A 251 23.40 -37.15 -73.71
CA ASP A 251 23.05 -37.37 -75.12
C ASP A 251 24.29 -37.83 -75.88
N ALA A 252 24.29 -39.11 -76.28
CA ALA A 252 25.40 -39.70 -77.02
C ALA A 252 25.53 -39.16 -78.45
N ALA A 253 24.47 -38.64 -79.06
CA ALA A 253 24.51 -38.10 -80.42
C ALA A 253 25.16 -36.72 -80.45
N SER A 254 24.90 -35.88 -79.44
CA SER A 254 25.48 -34.54 -79.31
C SER A 254 26.71 -34.48 -78.39
N ASN A 255 27.02 -35.56 -77.67
CA ASN A 255 28.08 -35.64 -76.66
C ASN A 255 27.96 -34.55 -75.56
N VAL A 256 26.72 -34.31 -75.10
CA VAL A 256 26.41 -33.28 -74.10
C VAL A 256 25.88 -33.94 -72.83
N LEU A 257 26.40 -33.52 -71.68
CA LEU A 257 25.83 -33.81 -70.38
C LEU A 257 24.85 -32.69 -70.01
N THR A 258 23.63 -33.00 -69.60
CA THR A 258 22.64 -32.00 -69.18
C THR A 258 22.24 -32.21 -67.73
N TYR A 259 22.57 -31.23 -66.88
CA TYR A 259 22.08 -31.16 -65.52
C TYR A 259 20.77 -30.39 -65.51
N THR A 260 19.70 -30.98 -64.99
CA THR A 260 18.41 -30.32 -64.76
C THR A 260 18.27 -30.05 -63.28
N ASP A 261 18.02 -28.80 -62.89
CA ASP A 261 17.82 -28.42 -61.48
C ASP A 261 16.41 -28.73 -60.97
N GLU A 262 16.14 -28.43 -59.70
CA GLU A 262 14.85 -28.61 -59.03
C GLU A 262 13.70 -27.79 -59.66
N ALA A 263 14.02 -26.69 -60.36
CA ALA A 263 13.05 -25.88 -61.09
C ALA A 263 12.80 -26.43 -62.52
N GLY A 264 13.44 -27.53 -62.89
CA GLY A 264 13.37 -28.12 -64.23
C GLY A 264 14.25 -27.42 -65.27
N VAL A 265 15.17 -26.54 -64.85
CA VAL A 265 16.06 -25.81 -65.75
C VAL A 265 17.23 -26.68 -66.14
N ALA A 266 17.33 -26.97 -67.43
CA ALA A 266 18.41 -27.74 -68.02
C ALA A 266 19.64 -26.87 -68.35
N THR A 267 20.79 -27.22 -67.78
CA THR A 267 22.10 -26.63 -68.03
C THR A 267 22.98 -27.62 -68.81
N PRO A 268 23.30 -27.34 -70.08
CA PRO A 268 24.15 -28.21 -70.90
C PRO A 268 25.64 -28.01 -70.60
N VAL A 269 26.39 -29.11 -70.59
CA VAL A 269 27.85 -29.17 -70.47
C VAL A 269 28.36 -29.98 -71.66
N ASN A 270 28.97 -29.27 -72.62
CA ASN A 270 29.53 -29.90 -73.81
C ASN A 270 30.81 -30.67 -73.45
N LEU A 271 30.88 -31.95 -73.84
CA LEU A 271 32.10 -32.75 -73.69
C LEU A 271 32.96 -32.61 -74.96
N ASN A 272 34.27 -32.79 -74.83
CA ASN A 272 35.18 -32.70 -75.97
C ASN A 272 34.97 -33.89 -76.93
N ASN A 273 34.91 -33.61 -78.24
CA ASN A 273 34.92 -34.65 -79.29
C ASN A 273 36.35 -34.75 -79.86
N THR A 274 36.89 -35.96 -79.96
CA THR A 274 38.12 -36.24 -80.73
C THR A 274 37.73 -37.05 -81.96
N ASP A 275 37.69 -36.41 -83.12
CA ASP A 275 37.46 -37.08 -84.40
C ASP A 275 38.81 -37.37 -85.09
N LEU A 276 38.90 -38.47 -85.85
CA LEU A 276 40.10 -38.87 -86.60
C LEU A 276 39.66 -39.33 -87.99
N THR A 277 40.08 -38.62 -89.02
CA THR A 277 39.70 -38.88 -90.41
C THR A 277 40.93 -39.00 -91.30
N TYR A 278 40.88 -39.83 -92.33
CA TYR A 278 41.93 -39.97 -93.34
C TYR A 278 41.33 -39.70 -94.72
N ASP A 279 41.91 -38.77 -95.45
CA ASP A 279 41.55 -38.50 -96.85
C ASP A 279 42.50 -39.30 -97.78
N PRO A 280 42.03 -40.36 -98.45
CA PRO A 280 42.85 -41.15 -99.34
C PRO A 280 43.25 -40.43 -100.63
N ALA A 281 42.57 -39.35 -101.02
CA ALA A 281 42.91 -38.59 -102.23
C ALA A 281 44.11 -37.66 -101.99
N THR A 282 44.20 -37.07 -100.80
CA THR A 282 45.30 -36.19 -100.39
C THR A 282 46.35 -36.89 -99.52
N SER A 283 46.06 -38.10 -99.04
CA SER A 283 46.86 -38.86 -98.07
C SER A 283 47.05 -38.16 -96.72
N ILE A 284 46.15 -37.25 -96.35
CA ILE A 284 46.22 -36.51 -95.09
C ILE A 284 45.38 -37.21 -94.02
N LEU A 285 45.99 -37.46 -92.85
CA LEU A 285 45.31 -37.84 -91.62
C LEU A 285 45.00 -36.58 -90.81
N SER A 286 43.73 -36.34 -90.48
CA SER A 286 43.26 -35.20 -89.69
C SER A 286 42.69 -35.64 -88.35
N TYR A 287 42.99 -34.95 -87.26
CA TYR A 287 42.37 -35.21 -85.96
C TYR A 287 41.97 -33.93 -85.21
N LEU A 288 40.88 -33.98 -84.46
CA LEU A 288 40.43 -32.87 -83.61
C LEU A 288 41.09 -32.96 -82.22
N ASN A 289 41.80 -31.91 -81.80
CA ASN A 289 42.41 -31.88 -80.46
C ASN A 289 41.38 -31.56 -79.36
N THR A 290 41.81 -31.63 -78.10
CA THR A 290 40.94 -31.39 -76.92
C THR A 290 40.40 -29.97 -76.79
N LEU A 291 40.83 -29.04 -77.66
CA LEU A 291 40.31 -27.67 -77.74
C LEU A 291 39.39 -27.46 -78.96
N GLY A 292 39.05 -28.53 -79.69
CA GLY A 292 38.22 -28.46 -80.88
C GLY A 292 38.93 -27.94 -82.13
N VAL A 293 40.27 -28.04 -82.21
CA VAL A 293 41.07 -27.57 -83.36
C VAL A 293 41.60 -28.76 -84.17
N THR A 294 41.38 -28.75 -85.49
CA THR A 294 41.83 -29.80 -86.41
C THR A 294 43.32 -29.71 -86.69
N GLN A 295 44.02 -30.81 -86.46
CA GLN A 295 45.44 -31.04 -86.75
C GLN A 295 45.57 -31.99 -87.93
N THR A 296 46.62 -31.86 -88.76
CA THR A 296 46.82 -32.68 -89.96
C THR A 296 48.22 -33.29 -90.03
N VAL A 297 48.32 -34.48 -90.65
CA VAL A 297 49.56 -35.23 -90.88
C VAL A 297 49.53 -35.77 -92.32
N ASP A 298 50.51 -35.39 -93.15
CA ASP A 298 50.62 -35.90 -94.53
C ASP A 298 51.36 -37.25 -94.54
N LEU A 299 50.64 -38.32 -94.88
CA LEU A 299 51.20 -39.67 -94.93
C LEU A 299 51.95 -39.94 -96.24
N LYS A 300 51.66 -39.22 -97.33
CA LYS A 300 52.35 -39.44 -98.61
C LYS A 300 53.80 -39.02 -98.52
N ASP A 301 54.07 -37.87 -97.91
CA ASP A 301 55.45 -37.39 -97.70
C ASP A 301 56.25 -38.37 -96.83
N ILE A 302 55.60 -38.94 -95.80
CA ILE A 302 56.21 -39.96 -94.93
C ILE A 302 56.51 -41.24 -95.72
N VAL A 303 55.58 -41.72 -96.56
CA VAL A 303 55.76 -42.95 -97.33
C VAL A 303 56.82 -42.78 -98.42
N GLN A 304 56.77 -41.69 -99.20
CA GLN A 304 57.75 -41.43 -100.27
C GLN A 304 59.19 -41.33 -99.75
N ALA A 305 59.39 -40.78 -98.55
CA ALA A 305 60.71 -40.71 -97.94
C ALA A 305 61.31 -42.10 -97.62
N ASN A 306 60.51 -43.18 -97.64
CA ASN A 306 60.90 -44.50 -97.16
C ASN A 306 60.73 -45.66 -98.17
N GLU A 307 60.29 -45.41 -99.42
CA GLU A 307 60.16 -46.45 -100.46
C GLU A 307 61.47 -46.72 -101.22
N THR A 308 61.73 -47.98 -101.59
CA THR A 308 62.89 -48.40 -102.39
C THR A 308 62.51 -48.74 -103.85
N LEU A 309 63.32 -48.29 -104.84
CA LEU A 309 63.01 -48.45 -106.27
C LEU A 309 63.93 -49.49 -106.93
N THR A 310 63.37 -50.59 -107.45
CA THR A 310 64.07 -51.61 -108.24
C THR A 310 63.50 -51.68 -109.66
N THR A 311 64.33 -51.69 -110.70
CA THR A 311 63.89 -51.74 -112.11
C THR A 311 64.64 -52.79 -112.92
N LEU A 312 63.97 -53.41 -113.89
CA LEU A 312 64.54 -54.40 -114.81
C LEU A 312 64.06 -54.08 -116.24
N GLY A 313 64.98 -53.85 -117.16
CA GLY A 313 64.70 -53.53 -118.56
C GLY A 313 65.36 -54.52 -119.52
N TYR A 314 64.68 -54.90 -120.60
CA TYR A 314 65.22 -55.77 -121.64
C TYR A 314 65.42 -54.99 -122.94
N ASN A 315 66.62 -55.02 -123.50
CA ASN A 315 66.93 -54.44 -124.79
C ASN A 315 66.93 -55.53 -125.86
N ALA A 316 65.83 -55.63 -126.62
CA ALA A 316 65.68 -56.61 -127.68
C ALA A 316 66.65 -56.42 -128.86
N ALA A 317 67.21 -55.21 -129.06
CA ALA A 317 68.13 -54.94 -130.16
C ALA A 317 69.54 -55.47 -129.89
N THR A 318 69.99 -55.43 -128.62
CA THR A 318 71.28 -55.97 -128.19
C THR A 318 71.16 -57.35 -127.55
N ASN A 319 69.93 -57.82 -127.30
CA ASN A 319 69.62 -59.05 -126.58
C ASN A 319 70.19 -59.03 -125.14
N GLU A 320 70.04 -57.90 -124.44
CA GLU A 320 70.60 -57.65 -123.10
C GLU A 320 69.52 -57.39 -122.06
N LEU A 321 69.74 -57.84 -120.82
CA LEU A 321 68.90 -57.55 -119.66
C LEU A 321 69.63 -56.60 -118.70
N THR A 322 69.05 -55.44 -118.40
CA THR A 322 69.60 -54.44 -117.47
C THR A 322 68.78 -54.41 -116.18
N TYR A 323 69.40 -54.78 -115.07
CA TYR A 323 68.85 -54.69 -113.72
C TYR A 323 69.44 -53.49 -112.98
N THR A 324 68.62 -52.58 -112.46
CA THR A 324 69.07 -51.51 -111.56
C THR A 324 68.41 -51.73 -110.21
N GLY A 325 69.21 -52.16 -109.23
CA GLY A 325 68.77 -52.30 -107.84
C GLY A 325 68.79 -50.98 -107.08
N GLU A 326 68.48 -51.05 -105.78
CA GLU A 326 68.36 -49.89 -104.86
C GLU A 326 69.65 -49.04 -104.74
N ASN A 327 70.81 -49.60 -105.12
CA ASN A 327 72.08 -48.89 -105.18
C ASN A 327 72.26 -48.03 -106.45
N GLY A 328 71.23 -47.95 -107.31
CA GLY A 328 71.16 -47.09 -108.49
C GLY A 328 72.11 -47.47 -109.64
N THR A 329 72.92 -48.53 -109.50
CA THR A 329 73.91 -48.92 -110.51
C THR A 329 73.37 -50.05 -111.39
N PRO A 330 73.23 -49.85 -112.71
CA PRO A 330 72.71 -50.89 -113.59
C PRO A 330 73.71 -52.03 -113.81
N VAL A 331 73.22 -53.27 -113.77
CA VAL A 331 73.93 -54.51 -114.12
C VAL A 331 73.35 -55.01 -115.44
N VAL A 332 74.20 -55.18 -116.46
CA VAL A 332 73.79 -55.62 -117.81
C VAL A 332 74.23 -57.08 -118.04
N LEU A 333 73.31 -57.91 -118.52
CA LEU A 333 73.55 -59.32 -118.83
C LEU A 333 73.32 -59.56 -120.33
N ASN A 334 74.36 -59.93 -121.07
CA ASN A 334 74.30 -60.17 -122.52
C ASN A 334 73.95 -61.62 -122.84
N LEU A 335 72.88 -61.83 -123.62
CA LEU A 335 72.32 -63.16 -123.87
C LEU A 335 72.87 -63.84 -125.14
N ASN A 336 73.89 -63.28 -125.82
CA ASN A 336 74.42 -63.81 -127.09
C ASN A 336 75.72 -64.64 -126.99
N GLU A 337 76.34 -64.77 -125.81
CA GLU A 337 77.62 -65.51 -125.67
C GLU A 337 77.41 -67.02 -125.36
N GLY A 338 77.79 -67.90 -126.31
CA GLY A 338 77.94 -69.37 -126.14
C GLY A 338 77.75 -70.19 -127.43
N ALA A 339 78.80 -70.84 -127.96
CA ALA A 339 78.76 -71.66 -129.18
C ALA A 339 78.82 -73.18 -128.91
N VAL A 340 78.14 -73.99 -129.71
CA VAL A 340 78.20 -75.47 -129.69
C VAL A 340 78.61 -75.97 -131.09
N SER A 341 79.69 -76.74 -131.21
CA SER A 341 80.12 -77.38 -132.47
C SER A 341 79.70 -78.85 -132.52
N TYR A 342 79.30 -79.32 -133.70
CA TYR A 342 79.03 -80.73 -133.98
C TYR A 342 79.82 -81.16 -135.23
N ASN A 343 80.60 -82.25 -135.13
CA ASN A 343 81.43 -82.80 -136.20
C ASN A 343 80.82 -84.14 -136.66
N ALA A 344 80.56 -84.32 -137.96
CA ALA A 344 80.07 -85.57 -138.54
C ALA A 344 81.11 -86.11 -139.54
N VAL A 345 81.36 -87.43 -139.46
CA VAL A 345 82.42 -88.25 -140.09
C VAL A 345 82.76 -87.92 -141.54
#